data_AF-A0A940UWX6-F1
#
_entry.id   AF-A0A940UWX6-F1
#
_cell.length_a   1.000
_cell.length_b   1.000
_cell.length_c   1.000
_cell.angle_alpha   90.00
_cell.angle_beta   90.00
_cell.angle_gamma   90.00
#
_symmetry.space_group_name_H-M   'P 1'
#
loop_
_entity.id
_entity.type
_entity.pdbx_description
1 polymer ?
#
loop_
_entity_poly.entity_id
_entity_poly.type
_entity_poly.pdbx_seq_one_letter_code
_entity_poly.pdbx_strand_id
1 'polypeptide(L)' 'IEFEIEKVTAIKDIMNYGVMVTPALVVDGIVKSTGKVQSVEEIKKFL' A
#
# COMPACT_ATOMS: atom_id res chain seq x y z
N ILE A 1 13.29 -15.67 2.02
CA ILE A 1 12.46 -14.80 1.15
C ILE A 1 12.94 -13.39 1.43
N GLU A 2 13.41 -12.69 0.41
CA GLU A 2 13.77 -11.28 0.51
C GLU A 2 12.53 -10.45 0.19
N PHE A 3 12.24 -9.46 1.02
CA PHE A 3 11.16 -8.51 0.81
C PHE A 3 11.58 -7.17 1.41
N GLU A 4 11.02 -6.08 0.88
CA GLU A 4 11.23 -4.73 1.39
C GLU A 4 9.90 -4.19 1.92
N ILE A 5 9.94 -3.59 3.10
CA ILE A 5 8.79 -2.86 3.67
C ILE A 5 9.24 -1.43 3.89
N GLU A 6 8.55 -0.51 3.25
CA GLU A 6 8.76 0.92 3.42
C GLU A 6 7.51 1.57 4.01
N LYS A 7 7.70 2.39 5.06
CA LYS A 7 6.63 3.24 5.58
C LYS A 7 6.69 4.59 4.90
N VAL A 8 5.80 4.81 3.95
CA VAL A 8 5.66 6.09 3.26
C VAL A 8 4.77 7.03 4.08
N THR A 9 5.32 8.19 4.47
CA THR A 9 4.56 9.25 5.16
C THR A 9 4.56 10.58 4.42
N ALA A 10 5.46 10.75 3.45
CA ALA A 10 5.55 11.97 2.67
C ALA A 10 4.39 12.03 1.66
N ILE A 11 3.62 13.11 1.70
CA ILE A 11 2.44 13.30 0.84
C ILE A 11 2.81 13.23 -0.64
N LYS A 12 3.98 13.77 -1.02
CA LYS A 12 4.47 13.72 -2.41
C LYS A 12 4.60 12.28 -2.90
N ASP A 13 5.17 11.40 -2.09
CA ASP A 13 5.41 10.01 -2.47
C ASP A 13 4.09 9.24 -2.52
N ILE A 14 3.17 9.50 -1.58
CA ILE A 14 1.80 8.96 -1.60
C ILE A 14 1.09 9.32 -2.91
N MET A 15 1.16 10.59 -3.32
CA MET A 15 0.56 11.05 -4.58
C MET A 15 1.24 10.46 -5.83
N ASN A 16 2.56 10.23 -5.78
CA ASN A 16 3.28 9.58 -6.89
C ASN A 16 2.79 8.15 -7.14
N TYR A 17 2.32 7.45 -6.10
CA TYR A 17 1.65 6.15 -6.24
C TYR A 17 0.19 6.26 -6.73
N GLY A 18 -0.31 7.47 -7.03
CA GLY A 18 -1.70 7.69 -7.43
C GLY A 18 -2.71 7.53 -6.30
N VAL A 19 -2.26 7.49 -5.04
CA VAL A 19 -3.13 7.36 -3.87
C VAL A 19 -3.68 8.72 -3.47
N MET A 20 -5.00 8.90 -3.61
CA MET A 20 -5.68 10.12 -3.14
C MET A 20 -6.19 10.03 -1.70
N VAL A 21 -6.44 8.80 -1.21
CA VAL A 21 -7.01 8.55 0.12
C VAL A 21 -6.17 7.51 0.85
N THR A 22 -5.62 7.90 2.00
CA THR A 22 -4.90 7.02 2.92
C THR A 22 -5.87 6.46 3.99
N PRO A 23 -5.64 5.26 4.54
CA PRO A 23 -4.47 4.38 4.34
C PRO A 23 -4.48 3.66 2.98
N ALA A 24 -3.30 3.28 2.48
CA ALA A 24 -3.16 2.54 1.24
C ALA A 24 -2.09 1.43 1.36
N LEU A 25 -2.23 0.39 0.54
CA LEU A 25 -1.28 -0.71 0.43
C LEU A 25 -0.83 -0.84 -1.02
N VAL A 26 0.49 -0.86 -1.22
CA VAL A 26 1.14 -1.05 -2.51
C VAL A 26 2.00 -2.31 -2.42
N VAL A 27 1.88 -3.20 -3.41
CA VAL A 27 2.66 -4.43 -3.52
C VAL A 27 3.19 -4.50 -4.95
N ASP A 28 4.49 -4.71 -5.11
CA ASP A 28 5.19 -4.74 -6.40
C ASP A 28 4.92 -3.49 -7.27
N GLY A 29 4.87 -2.32 -6.62
CA GLY A 29 4.58 -1.03 -7.28
C GLY A 29 3.11 -0.83 -7.69
N ILE A 30 2.24 -1.80 -7.41
CA ILE A 30 0.81 -1.74 -7.75
C ILE A 30 -0.02 -1.44 -6.51
N VAL A 31 -0.86 -0.40 -6.57
CA VAL A 31 -1.82 -0.09 -5.50
C VAL A 31 -2.88 -1.19 -5.42
N LYS A 32 -2.93 -1.89 -4.28
CA LYS A 32 -3.88 -2.99 -4.02
C LYS A 32 -5.12 -2.53 -3.25
N SER A 33 -4.97 -1.53 -2.37
CA SER A 33 -6.09 -0.96 -1.61
C SER A 33 -5.85 0.49 -1.23
N THR A 34 -6.94 1.26 -1.10
CA THR A 34 -6.94 2.66 -0.64
C THR A 34 -8.16 2.94 0.23
N GLY A 35 -8.02 3.81 1.23
CA GLY A 35 -9.11 4.29 2.08
C GLY A 35 -9.68 3.28 3.09
N LYS A 36 -9.07 2.10 3.22
CA LYS A 36 -9.44 1.07 4.19
C LYS A 36 -8.19 0.41 4.77
N VAL A 37 -8.28 -0.01 6.02
CA VAL A 37 -7.31 -0.90 6.66
C VAL A 37 -7.78 -2.33 6.43
N GLN A 38 -6.94 -3.12 5.76
CA GLN A 38 -7.29 -4.50 5.41
C GLN A 38 -7.00 -5.45 6.57
N SER A 39 -7.78 -6.52 6.67
CA SER A 39 -7.45 -7.61 7.59
C SER A 39 -6.25 -8.40 7.05
N VAL A 40 -5.58 -9.16 7.92
CA VAL A 40 -4.46 -10.03 7.51
C VAL A 40 -4.89 -11.04 6.44
N GLU A 41 -6.12 -11.55 6.52
CA GLU A 41 -6.67 -12.48 5.54
C GLU A 41 -6.91 -11.84 4.16
N GLU A 42 -7.34 -10.57 4.15
CA GLU A 42 -7.50 -9.81 2.91
C GLU A 42 -6.13 -9.51 2.28
N ILE A 43 -5.14 -9.12 3.08
CA ILE A 43 -3.78 -8.79 2.60
C ILE A 43 -3.13 -10.00 1.93
N LYS A 44 -3.28 -11.20 2.50
CA LYS A 44 -2.74 -12.45 1.95
C LYS A 44 -3.23 -12.76 0.52
N LYS A 45 -4.36 -12.20 0.09
CA LYS A 45 -4.88 -12.38 -1.28
C LYS A 45 -4.16 -11.52 -2.31
N PHE A 46 -3.35 -10.54 -1.87
CA PHE A 46 -2.61 -9.62 -2.72
C PHE A 46 -1.14 -9.99 -2.91
N LEU A 47 -0.64 -10.92 -2.09
CA LEU A 47 0.74 -11.41 -2.07
C LEU A 47 0.91 -12.65 -2.95
#